data_AF-A0A5B2XWX8-F1
#
_entry.id   AF-A0A5B2XWX8-F1
#
_cell.length_a   1.000
_cell.length_b   1.000
_cell.length_c   1.000
_cell.angle_alpha   90.00
_cell.angle_beta   90.00
_cell.angle_gamma   90.00
#
_symmetry.space_group_name_H-M   'P 1'
#
loop_
_entity.id
_entity.type
_entity.pdbx_description
1 polymer ?
#
loop_
_entity_poly.entity_id
_entity_poly.type
_entity_poly.pdbx_seq_one_letter_code
_entity_poly.pdbx_strand_id
1 'polypeptide(L)'
;MTGISLNNDGVIDMYPEETRTQLNKLKAAGEDLATAWRSAKDSITNPGAVGQGPLGAKFLAQYTEAKDSIIRSMDCTGDSDGGGVSGVYQGFAEAGGNSVRDYEAAEVQATNALSG
;
A
#
# COMPACT_ATOMS: atom_id res chain seq x y z
N MET A 1 5.40 -1.76 23.92
CA MET A 1 4.68 -1.07 22.82
C MET A 1 3.49 -0.39 23.45
N THR A 2 3.53 0.93 23.55
CA THR A 2 2.43 1.75 24.06
C THR A 2 1.38 1.86 22.95
N GLY A 3 0.57 0.80 22.80
CA GLY A 3 -0.67 0.90 22.05
C GLY A 3 -1.51 1.99 22.70
N ILE A 4 -2.05 2.88 21.87
CA ILE A 4 -2.68 4.15 22.22
C ILE A 4 -3.90 3.85 23.11
N SER A 5 -3.72 3.77 24.42
CA SER A 5 -4.79 3.76 25.42
C SER A 5 -4.80 5.16 26.04
N LEU A 6 -5.67 6.01 25.53
CA LEU A 6 -5.90 7.39 25.96
C LEU A 6 -6.55 7.42 27.36
N ASN A 7 -7.27 6.37 27.75
CA ASN A 7 -7.95 6.26 29.05
C ASN A 7 -7.21 5.33 30.07
N ASN A 8 -6.10 4.69 29.68
CA ASN A 8 -5.35 3.69 30.46
C ASN A 8 -6.13 2.43 30.87
N ASP A 9 -7.17 2.04 30.12
CA ASP A 9 -7.90 0.79 30.34
C ASP A 9 -7.18 -0.45 29.79
N GLY A 10 -6.05 -0.27 29.08
CA GLY A 10 -5.29 -1.35 28.47
C GLY A 10 -5.86 -1.85 27.14
N VAL A 11 -6.85 -1.15 26.59
CA VAL A 11 -7.45 -1.35 25.26
C VAL A 11 -6.94 -0.26 24.31
N ILE A 12 -6.92 -0.57 23.01
CA ILE A 12 -6.58 0.41 21.97
C ILE A 12 -7.77 1.35 21.82
N ASP A 13 -7.57 2.65 22.04
CA ASP A 13 -8.54 3.68 21.70
C ASP A 13 -8.43 4.05 20.22
N MET A 14 -9.57 4.16 19.55
CA MET A 14 -9.67 4.52 18.13
C MET A 14 -10.78 5.55 17.93
N TYR A 15 -10.56 6.51 17.04
CA TYR A 15 -11.62 7.39 16.53
C TYR A 15 -12.10 6.84 15.17
N PRO A 16 -13.20 6.05 15.11
CA PRO A 16 -13.53 5.24 13.93
C PRO A 16 -13.66 6.07 12.64
N GLU A 17 -14.32 7.23 12.72
CA GLU A 17 -14.53 8.11 11.57
C GLU A 17 -13.22 8.73 11.03
N GLU A 18 -12.33 9.15 11.94
CA GLU A 18 -11.02 9.67 11.54
C GLU A 18 -10.17 8.55 10.94
N THR A 19 -10.16 7.37 11.58
CA THR A 19 -9.42 6.21 11.08
C THR A 19 -9.91 5.78 9.70
N ARG A 20 -11.23 5.69 9.47
CA ARG A 20 -11.82 5.44 8.14
C ARG A 20 -11.36 6.46 7.11
N THR A 21 -11.36 7.74 7.48
CA THR A 21 -10.92 8.82 6.58
C THR A 21 -9.46 8.63 6.15
N GLN A 22 -8.57 8.27 7.08
CA GLN A 22 -7.16 8.03 6.74
C GLN A 22 -6.97 6.75 5.92
N LEU A 23 -7.72 5.68 6.21
CA LEU A 23 -7.68 4.45 5.43
C LEU A 23 -8.17 4.66 3.98
N ASN A 24 -9.19 5.49 3.78
CA ASN A 24 -9.65 5.88 2.44
C ASN A 24 -8.58 6.66 1.67
N LYS A 25 -7.84 7.56 2.34
CA LYS A 25 -6.69 8.26 1.72
C LYS A 25 -5.57 7.28 1.37
N LEU A 26 -5.29 6.31 2.24
CA LEU A 26 -4.28 5.27 2.00
C LEU A 26 -4.64 4.44 0.76
N LYS A 27 -5.91 4.04 0.64
CA LYS A 27 -6.43 3.33 -0.53
C LYS A 27 -6.28 4.15 -1.80
N ALA A 28 -6.71 5.42 -1.78
CA ALA A 28 -6.60 6.32 -2.93
C ALA A 28 -5.14 6.52 -3.35
N ALA A 29 -4.22 6.72 -2.40
CA ALA A 29 -2.79 6.84 -2.69
C ALA A 29 -2.22 5.55 -3.33
N GLY A 30 -2.68 4.37 -2.90
CA GLY A 30 -2.32 3.09 -3.53
C GLY A 30 -2.80 2.98 -4.98
N GLU A 31 -4.02 3.44 -5.27
CA GLU A 31 -4.60 3.48 -6.62
C GLU A 31 -3.86 4.48 -7.55
N ASP A 32 -3.52 5.66 -7.03
CA ASP A 32 -2.72 6.67 -7.72
C ASP A 32 -1.32 6.13 -8.05
N LEU A 33 -0.68 5.47 -7.07
CA LEU A 33 0.63 4.84 -7.27
C LEU A 33 0.57 3.74 -8.33
N ALA A 34 -0.45 2.87 -8.30
CA ALA A 34 -0.63 1.82 -9.30
C ALA A 34 -0.75 2.39 -10.72
N THR A 35 -1.49 3.49 -10.86
CA THR A 35 -1.72 4.17 -12.13
C THR A 35 -0.46 4.84 -12.65
N ALA A 36 0.24 5.58 -11.79
CA ALA A 36 1.51 6.21 -12.12
C ALA A 36 2.58 5.18 -12.49
N TRP A 37 2.66 4.08 -11.73
CA TRP A 37 3.60 3.00 -12.00
C TRP A 37 3.33 2.34 -13.35
N ARG A 38 2.08 2.07 -13.72
CA ARG A 38 1.74 1.51 -15.04
C ARG A 38 2.29 2.38 -16.18
N SER A 39 2.06 3.69 -16.11
CA SER A 39 2.56 4.63 -17.12
C SER A 39 4.10 4.68 -17.17
N ALA A 40 4.75 4.66 -16.01
CA ALA A 40 6.20 4.65 -15.92
C ALA A 40 6.80 3.33 -16.47
N LYS A 41 6.19 2.20 -16.10
CA LYS A 41 6.59 0.85 -16.51
C LYS A 41 6.56 0.71 -18.03
N ASP A 42 5.53 1.22 -18.69
CA ASP A 42 5.44 1.18 -20.15
C ASP A 42 6.57 1.98 -20.80
N SER A 43 6.87 3.17 -20.24
CA SER A 43 7.92 4.06 -20.73
C SER A 43 9.33 3.46 -20.58
N ILE A 44 9.60 2.78 -19.46
CA ILE A 44 10.91 2.14 -19.25
C ILE A 44 11.04 0.78 -19.97
N THR A 45 9.93 0.13 -20.28
CA THR A 45 9.94 -1.12 -21.05
C THR A 45 10.20 -0.84 -22.53
N ASN A 46 9.67 0.29 -23.03
CA ASN A 46 9.79 0.70 -24.43
C ASN A 46 10.40 2.11 -24.53
N PRO A 47 11.73 2.27 -24.31
CA PRO A 47 12.38 3.57 -24.31
C PRO A 47 12.51 4.22 -25.71
N GLY A 48 11.87 3.67 -26.74
CA GLY A 48 11.82 4.24 -28.09
C GLY A 48 13.17 4.22 -28.82
N ALA A 49 13.62 5.38 -29.29
CA ALA A 49 14.85 5.51 -30.10
C ALA A 49 16.16 5.41 -29.29
N VAL A 50 16.08 5.23 -27.97
CA VAL A 50 17.25 5.01 -27.11
C VAL A 50 17.84 3.64 -27.45
N GLY A 51 19.02 3.63 -28.06
CA GLY A 51 19.65 2.40 -28.55
C GLY A 51 20.33 2.52 -29.92
N GLN A 52 20.04 3.60 -30.66
CA GLN A 52 20.66 3.83 -31.96
C GLN A 52 22.13 4.26 -31.80
N GLY A 53 23.00 3.65 -32.61
CA GLY A 53 24.43 3.91 -32.62
C GLY A 53 25.22 3.33 -31.42
N PRO A 54 26.56 3.44 -31.44
CA PRO A 54 27.43 2.77 -30.47
C PRO A 54 27.21 3.18 -29.00
N LEU A 55 26.82 4.44 -28.75
CA LEU A 55 26.51 4.94 -27.40
C LEU A 55 25.19 4.36 -26.88
N GLY A 56 24.16 4.31 -27.73
CA GLY A 56 22.87 3.71 -27.38
C GLY A 56 22.98 2.22 -27.06
N ALA A 57 23.79 1.48 -27.81
CA ALA A 57 24.05 0.06 -27.54
C ALA A 57 24.72 -0.16 -26.17
N LYS A 58 25.70 0.68 -25.80
CA LYS A 58 26.34 0.61 -24.48
C LYS A 58 25.39 0.98 -23.34
N PHE A 59 24.53 1.98 -23.55
CA PHE A 59 23.50 2.34 -22.58
C PHE A 59 22.52 1.18 -22.37
N LEU A 60 21.98 0.59 -23.44
CA LEU A 60 21.02 -0.51 -23.36
C LEU A 60 21.57 -1.75 -22.63
N ALA A 61 22.88 -2.00 -22.75
CA ALA A 61 23.55 -3.09 -22.05
C ALA A 61 23.49 -2.95 -20.51
N GLN A 62 23.53 -1.72 -19.99
CA GLN A 62 23.40 -1.45 -18.54
C GLN A 62 21.95 -1.16 -18.13
N TYR A 63 21.16 -0.64 -19.06
CA TYR A 63 19.77 -0.27 -18.85
C TYR A 63 18.88 -1.46 -18.48
N THR A 64 19.12 -2.62 -19.10
CA THR A 64 18.27 -3.81 -18.92
C THR A 64 18.26 -4.26 -17.46
N GLU A 65 19.42 -4.35 -16.82
CA GLU A 65 19.54 -4.75 -15.41
C GLU A 65 18.85 -3.75 -14.47
N ALA A 66 19.07 -2.44 -14.69
CA ALA A 66 18.44 -1.40 -13.89
C ALA A 66 16.91 -1.41 -14.05
N LYS A 67 16.41 -1.54 -15.28
CA LYS A 67 14.99 -1.65 -15.60
C LYS A 67 14.36 -2.87 -14.90
N ASP A 68 14.97 -4.05 -15.03
CA ASP A 68 14.44 -5.27 -14.41
C ASP A 68 14.45 -5.19 -12.88
N SER A 69 15.48 -4.57 -12.29
CA SER A 69 15.52 -4.34 -10.84
C SER A 69 14.38 -3.44 -10.36
N ILE A 70 14.11 -2.32 -11.05
CA ILE A 70 13.03 -1.41 -10.69
C ILE A 70 11.67 -2.10 -10.82
N ILE A 71 11.46 -2.83 -11.93
CA ILE A 71 10.22 -3.58 -12.16
C ILE A 71 10.01 -4.61 -11.05
N ARG A 72 11.04 -5.38 -10.70
CA ARG A 72 10.96 -6.37 -9.62
C ARG A 72 10.65 -5.72 -8.27
N SER A 73 11.30 -4.61 -7.94
CA SER A 73 11.04 -3.90 -6.69
C SER A 73 9.61 -3.36 -6.61
N MET A 74 9.05 -2.91 -7.72
CA MET A 74 7.70 -2.34 -7.74
C MET A 74 6.60 -3.42 -7.82
N ASP A 75 6.86 -4.52 -8.52
CA ASP A 75 5.86 -5.57 -8.79
C ASP A 75 5.93 -6.75 -7.80
N CYS A 76 7.06 -6.99 -7.13
CA CYS A 76 7.33 -8.23 -6.39
C CYS A 76 7.73 -8.03 -4.92
N THR A 77 7.16 -7.07 -4.20
CA THR A 77 7.38 -7.00 -2.75
C THR A 77 6.65 -8.13 -2.02
N GLY A 78 7.33 -9.27 -1.84
CA GLY A 78 6.94 -10.35 -0.93
C GLY A 78 6.76 -11.70 -1.61
N ASP A 79 7.41 -12.74 -1.08
CA ASP A 79 7.16 -14.13 -1.47
C ASP A 79 5.69 -14.47 -1.23
N SER A 80 5.08 -15.07 -2.25
CA SER A 80 3.71 -15.61 -2.31
C SER A 80 2.57 -14.60 -2.13
N ASP A 81 1.91 -14.33 -3.25
CA ASP A 81 0.54 -13.81 -3.36
C ASP A 81 0.28 -12.37 -2.90
N GLY A 82 0.27 -11.45 -3.88
CA GLY A 82 -0.74 -10.38 -3.86
C GLY A 82 -0.22 -8.96 -3.95
N GLY A 83 0.10 -8.54 -5.18
CA GLY A 83 0.22 -7.14 -5.58
C GLY A 83 1.54 -6.51 -5.16
N GLY A 84 2.25 -5.91 -6.12
CA GLY A 84 3.44 -5.11 -5.84
C GLY A 84 3.17 -3.95 -4.86
N VAL A 85 4.08 -2.98 -4.76
CA VAL A 85 4.03 -1.88 -3.76
C VAL A 85 2.64 -1.22 -3.66
N SER A 86 1.90 -1.09 -4.76
CA SER A 86 0.52 -0.59 -4.76
C SER A 86 -0.51 -1.50 -4.08
N GLY A 87 -0.41 -2.82 -4.26
CA GLY A 87 -1.28 -3.82 -3.61
C GLY A 87 -1.10 -3.85 -2.10
N VAL A 88 0.11 -3.59 -1.61
CA VAL A 88 0.40 -3.49 -0.16
C VAL A 88 -0.41 -2.38 0.50
N TYR A 89 -0.53 -1.21 -0.14
CA TYR A 89 -1.33 -0.09 0.38
C TYR A 89 -2.83 -0.43 0.41
N GLN A 90 -3.32 -1.15 -0.59
CA GLN A 90 -4.70 -1.63 -0.61
C GLN A 90 -4.94 -2.65 0.52
N GLY A 91 -4.05 -3.63 0.67
CA GLY A 91 -4.12 -4.63 1.75
C GLY A 91 -4.09 -4.01 3.14
N PHE A 92 -3.26 -2.99 3.36
CA PHE A 92 -3.27 -2.25 4.64
C PHE A 92 -4.55 -1.44 4.87
N ALA A 93 -5.09 -0.80 3.82
CA ALA A 93 -6.35 -0.08 3.95
C ALA A 93 -7.52 -1.02 4.28
N GLU A 94 -7.57 -2.20 3.66
CA GLU A 94 -8.58 -3.24 3.91
C GLU A 94 -8.44 -3.85 5.30
N ALA A 95 -7.22 -4.24 5.69
CA ALA A 95 -6.96 -4.77 7.02
C ALA A 95 -7.32 -3.76 8.10
N GLY A 96 -6.94 -2.49 7.93
CA GLY A 96 -7.31 -1.42 8.83
C GLY A 96 -8.83 -1.22 8.90
N GLY A 97 -9.54 -1.28 7.76
CA GLY A 97 -11.00 -1.17 7.72
C GLY A 97 -11.71 -2.27 8.49
N ASN A 98 -11.20 -3.51 8.40
CA ASN A 98 -11.68 -4.63 9.22
C ASN A 98 -11.45 -4.38 10.71
N SER A 99 -10.27 -3.84 11.09
CA SER A 99 -10.00 -3.49 12.49
C SER A 99 -10.95 -2.41 13.04
N VAL A 100 -11.32 -1.40 12.23
CA VAL A 100 -12.33 -0.41 12.66
C VAL A 100 -13.67 -1.08 12.96
N ARG A 101 -14.11 -2.00 12.07
CA ARG A 101 -15.38 -2.72 12.25
C ARG A 101 -15.37 -3.57 13.51
N ASP A 102 -14.26 -4.25 13.79
CA ASP A 102 -14.12 -5.08 14.98
C ASP A 102 -14.10 -4.23 16.27
N TYR A 103 -13.50 -3.03 16.22
CA TYR A 103 -13.52 -2.07 17.32
C TYR A 103 -14.95 -1.60 17.65
N GLU A 104 -15.72 -1.15 16.66
CA GLU A 104 -17.10 -0.70 16.87
C GLU A 104 -18.00 -1.85 17.38
N ALA A 105 -17.80 -3.07 16.88
CA ALA A 105 -18.54 -4.23 17.38
C ALA A 105 -18.27 -4.49 18.86
N ALA A 106 -17.03 -4.29 19.33
CA ALA A 106 -16.67 -4.41 20.73
C ALA A 106 -17.30 -3.29 21.59
N GLU A 107 -17.32 -2.04 21.11
CA GLU A 107 -17.99 -0.93 21.81
C GLU A 107 -19.50 -1.17 21.99
N VAL A 108 -20.18 -1.69 20.95
CA VAL A 108 -21.61 -2.03 21.04
C VAL A 108 -21.85 -3.14 22.07
N GLN A 109 -21.00 -4.17 22.09
CA GLN A 109 -21.10 -5.25 23.09
C GLN A 109 -20.90 -4.73 24.52
N ALA A 110 -19.89 -3.87 24.74
CA ALA A 110 -19.64 -3.27 26.05
C ALA A 110 -20.82 -2.39 26.51
N THR A 111 -21.37 -1.57 25.61
CA THR A 111 -22.54 -0.72 25.90
C THR A 111 -23.77 -1.54 26.30
N ASN A 112 -24.04 -2.63 25.57
CA ASN A 112 -25.15 -3.53 25.89
C ASN A 112 -24.98 -4.22 27.23
N ALA A 113 -23.76 -4.64 27.58
CA ALA A 113 -23.45 -5.28 28.87
C ALA A 113 -23.61 -4.33 30.07
N LEU A 114 -23.46 -3.02 29.87
CA LEU A 114 -23.66 -2.00 30.91
C LEU A 114 -25.12 -1.57 31.06
N SER A 115 -25.97 -1.89 30.06
CA SER A 115 -27.38 -1.46 30.01
C SER A 115 -28.37 -2.54 30.46
N GLY A 116 -27.90 -3.73 30.82
CA GLY A 116 -28.70 -4.85 31.34
C GLY A 116 -28.41 -5.12 32.81
#